data_AF-A0A9P5U8Z5-F1
#
_entry.id   AF-A0A9P5U8Z5-F1
#
_cell.length_a   1.000
_cell.length_b   1.000
_cell.length_c   1.000
_cell.angle_alpha   90.00
_cell.angle_beta   90.00
_cell.angle_gamma   90.00
#
_symmetry.space_group_name_H-M   'P 1'
#
loop_
_entity.id
_entity.type
_entity.pdbx_description
1 polymer ?
#
loop_
_entity_poly.entity_id
_entity_poly.type
_entity_poly.pdbx_seq_one_letter_code
_entity_poly.pdbx_strand_id
1 'polypeptide(L)'
;MNEDHPMDDSAIASPEDWVRLASNDGYTFLVKRRVADMSGTIKNSLDTSGGFAEAGTRTYRSQERGIILQKMIEYMAFKAHYSNVGPKEEIPIHELMERMPPEVVLELLVAADYQEM
;
A
#
# COMPACT_ATOMS: atom_id res chain seq x y z
N MET A 1 -24.81 -29.54 -18.64
CA MET A 1 -25.02 -28.11 -18.92
C MET A 1 -24.22 -27.38 -17.87
N ASN A 2 -23.06 -26.83 -18.25
CA ASN A 2 -22.25 -26.03 -17.33
C ASN A 2 -22.90 -24.66 -17.31
N GLU A 3 -23.47 -24.30 -16.17
CA GLU A 3 -23.95 -22.94 -15.94
C GLU A 3 -22.72 -22.06 -15.74
N ASP A 4 -22.34 -21.32 -16.79
CA ASP A 4 -21.44 -20.18 -16.68
C ASP A 4 -22.09 -19.18 -15.71
N HIS A 5 -21.64 -19.21 -14.46
CA HIS A 5 -21.97 -18.20 -13.48
C HIS A 5 -21.13 -16.97 -13.83
N PRO A 6 -21.74 -15.84 -14.26
CA PRO A 6 -20.97 -14.63 -14.48
C PRO A 6 -20.36 -14.21 -13.14
N MET A 7 -19.03 -14.18 -13.06
CA MET A 7 -18.32 -13.54 -11.96
C MET A 7 -18.70 -12.05 -12.00
N ASP A 8 -19.52 -11.63 -11.05
CA ASP A 8 -19.85 -10.23 -10.84
C ASP A 8 -18.59 -9.49 -10.35
N ASP A 9 -17.81 -8.96 -11.29
CA ASP A 9 -16.60 -8.15 -11.05
C ASP A 9 -16.93 -6.76 -10.47
N SER A 10 -18.19 -6.47 -10.12
CA SER A 10 -18.62 -5.19 -9.55
C SER A 10 -18.65 -5.15 -8.02
N ALA A 11 -17.94 -6.06 -7.34
CA ALA A 11 -17.76 -5.97 -5.89
C ALA A 11 -17.06 -4.65 -5.51
N ILE A 12 -17.81 -3.76 -4.85
CA ILE A 12 -17.31 -2.49 -4.32
C ILE A 12 -16.07 -2.76 -3.46
N ALA A 13 -14.95 -2.13 -3.80
CA ALA A 13 -13.69 -2.31 -3.10
C ALA A 13 -13.85 -1.95 -1.60
N SER A 14 -13.52 -2.90 -0.73
CA SER A 14 -13.57 -2.74 0.72
C SER A 14 -12.20 -2.34 1.26
N PRO A 15 -12.11 -1.46 2.29
CA PRO A 15 -10.87 -1.15 2.99
C PRO A 15 -10.18 -2.39 3.58
N GLU A 16 -10.94 -3.47 3.81
CA GLU A 16 -10.47 -4.74 4.35
C GLU A 16 -10.02 -5.75 3.28
N ASP A 17 -10.15 -5.41 2.00
CA ASP A 17 -9.64 -6.23 0.90
C ASP A 17 -8.12 -6.31 0.93
N TRP A 18 -7.59 -7.42 0.44
CA TRP A 18 -6.17 -7.60 0.23
C TRP A 18 -5.77 -7.09 -1.16
N VAL A 19 -4.70 -6.31 -1.21
CA VAL A 19 -4.07 -5.83 -2.44
C VAL A 19 -2.60 -6.21 -2.44
N ARG A 20 -2.03 -6.39 -3.64
CA ARG A 20 -0.64 -6.78 -3.82
C ARG A 20 0.20 -5.57 -4.22
N LEU A 21 1.31 -5.35 -3.54
CA LEU A 21 2.33 -4.38 -3.95
C LEU A 21 3.57 -5.17 -4.38
N ALA A 22 4.04 -4.97 -5.61
CA ALA A 22 5.21 -5.65 -6.16
C ALA A 22 6.35 -4.65 -6.38
N SER A 23 7.56 -4.99 -5.94
CA SER A 23 8.76 -4.20 -6.19
C SER A 23 9.40 -4.52 -7.55
N ASN A 24 10.34 -3.68 -7.97
CA ASN A 24 11.06 -3.86 -9.25
C ASN A 24 12.06 -5.03 -9.23
N ASP A 25 12.45 -5.49 -8.05
CA ASP A 25 13.45 -6.54 -7.80
C ASP A 25 12.81 -7.87 -7.36
N GLY A 26 11.50 -8.03 -7.58
CA GLY A 26 10.80 -9.31 -7.49
C GLY A 26 10.18 -9.65 -6.14
N TYR A 27 10.22 -8.75 -5.16
CA TYR A 27 9.48 -8.93 -3.90
C TYR A 27 8.01 -8.57 -4.08
N THR A 28 7.14 -9.27 -3.38
CA THR A 28 5.71 -8.96 -3.34
C THR A 28 5.20 -8.95 -1.92
N PHE A 29 4.36 -7.96 -1.63
CA PHE A 29 3.78 -7.73 -0.32
C PHE A 29 2.26 -7.76 -0.45
N LEU A 30 1.60 -8.50 0.43
CA LEU A 30 0.14 -8.51 0.53
C LEU A 30 -0.26 -7.63 1.70
N VAL A 31 -1.02 -6.58 1.44
CA VAL A 31 -1.44 -5.59 2.45
C VAL A 31 -2.93 -5.35 2.37
N LYS A 32 -3.51 -4.86 3.48
CA LYS A 32 -4.90 -4.40 3.47
C LYS A 32 -5.03 -3.13 2.63
N ARG A 33 -6.13 -2.99 1.91
CA ARG A 33 -6.42 -1.81 1.09
C ARG A 33 -6.34 -0.53 1.91
N ARG A 34 -6.88 -0.50 3.14
CA ARG A 34 -6.75 0.66 4.04
C ARG A 34 -5.32 1.09 4.35
N VAL A 35 -4.35 0.17 4.24
CA VAL A 35 -2.93 0.48 4.40
C VAL A 35 -2.37 1.04 3.10
N ALA A 36 -2.62 0.38 1.97
CA ALA A 36 -2.20 0.86 0.64
C ALA A 36 -2.75 2.26 0.31
N ASP A 37 -3.98 2.56 0.75
CA ASP A 37 -4.65 3.84 0.53
C ASP A 37 -4.03 5.01 1.32
N MET A 38 -3.03 4.76 2.17
CA MET A 38 -2.24 5.82 2.80
C MET A 38 -1.30 6.54 1.82
N SER A 39 -1.04 5.94 0.65
CA SER A 39 -0.40 6.57 -0.51
C SER A 39 -1.45 7.09 -1.47
N GLY A 40 -1.36 8.38 -1.85
CA GLY A 40 -2.22 8.96 -2.88
C GLY A 40 -2.04 8.25 -4.22
N THR A 41 -0.80 7.99 -4.61
CA THR A 41 -0.45 7.35 -5.89
C THR A 41 -0.92 5.89 -5.96
N ILE A 42 -0.68 5.07 -4.93
CA ILE A 42 -1.14 3.68 -4.91
C ILE A 42 -2.67 3.61 -4.90
N LYS A 43 -3.31 4.47 -4.09
CA LYS A 43 -4.78 4.55 -4.04
C LYS A 43 -5.37 4.81 -5.42
N ASN A 44 -4.84 5.81 -6.13
CA ASN A 44 -5.31 6.17 -7.47
C ASN A 44 -5.06 5.05 -8.48
N SER A 45 -3.95 4.32 -8.38
CA SER A 45 -3.65 3.17 -9.25
C SER A 45 -4.57 1.97 -9.00
N LEU A 46 -4.99 1.77 -7.75
CA LEU A 46 -5.88 0.66 -7.35
C LEU A 46 -7.37 1.00 -7.45
N ASP A 47 -7.73 2.20 -7.91
CA ASP A 47 -9.12 2.64 -8.08
C ASP A 47 -9.69 2.09 -9.40
N THR A 48 -10.73 1.26 -9.26
CA THR A 48 -11.44 0.60 -10.37
C THR A 48 -12.46 1.51 -11.05
N SER A 49 -12.81 2.65 -10.45
CA SER A 49 -13.82 3.57 -11.01
C SER A 49 -13.34 4.32 -12.25
N GLY A 50 -12.01 4.42 -12.45
CA GLY A 50 -11.38 5.13 -13.56
C GLY A 50 -11.21 4.35 -14.87
N GLY A 51 -11.62 3.07 -14.94
CA GLY A 51 -11.56 2.27 -16.18
C GLY A 51 -10.17 1.75 -16.58
N PHE A 52 -9.19 1.76 -15.68
CA PHE A 52 -7.85 1.21 -15.93
C PHE A 52 -7.81 -0.32 -15.72
N ALA A 53 -7.20 -1.05 -16.66
CA ALA A 53 -7.14 -2.52 -16.66
C ALA A 53 -6.41 -3.13 -15.43
N GLU A 54 -5.51 -2.38 -14.79
CA GLU A 54 -4.78 -2.85 -13.60
C GLU A 54 -5.68 -2.97 -12.37
N ALA A 55 -6.78 -2.23 -12.33
CA ALA A 55 -7.68 -2.19 -11.20
C ALA A 55 -8.42 -3.53 -11.00
N GLY A 56 -8.61 -4.31 -12.09
CA GLY A 56 -9.10 -5.70 -12.00
C GLY A 56 -8.10 -6.67 -11.36
N THR A 57 -6.80 -6.36 -11.36
CA THR A 57 -5.75 -7.25 -10.82
C THR A 57 -5.42 -7.01 -9.35
N ARG A 58 -5.97 -5.94 -8.74
CA ARG A 58 -5.70 -5.52 -7.34
C ARG A 58 -4.21 -5.49 -7.00
N THR A 59 -3.38 -5.14 -7.99
CA THR A 59 -1.93 -5.19 -7.91
C THR A 59 -1.33 -3.86 -8.34
N TYR A 60 -0.53 -3.25 -7.47
CA TYR A 60 0.31 -2.11 -7.78
C TYR A 60 1.75 -2.58 -8.02
N ARG A 61 2.40 -2.04 -9.07
CA ARG A 61 3.81 -2.33 -9.40
C ARG A 61 4.64 -1.08 -9.15
N SER A 62 5.49 -1.15 -8.15
CA SER A 62 6.41 -0.09 -7.77
C SER A 62 7.68 -0.13 -8.63
N GLN A 63 8.24 1.04 -8.91
CA GLN A 63 9.59 1.19 -9.48
C GLN A 63 10.68 1.06 -8.43
N GLU A 64 10.32 0.91 -7.15
CA GLU A 64 11.26 0.84 -6.04
C GLU A 64 11.72 -0.58 -5.76
N ARG A 65 12.90 -0.68 -5.14
CA ARG A 65 13.43 -1.96 -4.62
C ARG A 65 12.60 -2.46 -3.44
N GLY A 66 12.64 -3.76 -3.19
CA GLY A 66 11.85 -4.43 -2.16
C GLY A 66 12.05 -3.84 -0.77
N ILE A 67 13.28 -3.46 -0.43
CA ILE A 67 13.59 -2.82 0.86
C ILE A 67 12.92 -1.46 1.02
N ILE A 68 12.85 -0.65 -0.04
CA ILE A 68 12.24 0.67 -0.01
C ILE A 68 10.73 0.53 0.06
N LEU A 69 10.15 -0.34 -0.79
CA LEU A 69 8.72 -0.64 -0.76
C LEU A 69 8.29 -1.20 0.60
N GLN A 70 9.09 -2.08 1.22
CA GLN A 70 8.85 -2.57 2.57
C GLN A 70 8.78 -1.43 3.59
N LYS A 71 9.73 -0.48 3.56
CA LYS A 71 9.77 0.62 4.52
C LYS A 71 8.61 1.60 4.32
N MET A 72 8.21 1.86 3.08
CA MET A 72 6.97 2.60 2.80
C MET A 72 5.75 1.88 3.37
N ILE A 73 5.65 0.55 3.21
CA ILE A 73 4.56 -0.26 3.78
C ILE A 73 4.54 -0.22 5.31
N GLU A 74 5.70 -0.31 5.96
CA GLU A 74 5.81 -0.18 7.42
C GLU A 74 5.25 1.18 7.89
N TYR A 75 5.62 2.29 7.23
CA TYR A 75 5.08 3.61 7.54
C TYR A 75 3.59 3.73 7.20
N MET A 76 3.11 3.20 6.06
CA MET A 76 1.68 3.18 5.74
C MET A 76 0.87 2.43 6.80
N ALA A 77 1.37 1.28 7.27
CA ALA A 77 0.70 0.51 8.31
C ALA A 77 0.66 1.28 9.64
N PHE A 78 1.77 1.92 10.00
CA PHE A 78 1.86 2.81 11.16
C PHE A 78 0.87 3.98 11.06
N LYS A 79 0.89 4.72 9.95
CA LYS A 79 -0.03 5.84 9.68
C LYS A 79 -1.48 5.37 9.73
N ALA A 80 -1.83 4.26 9.08
CA ALA A 80 -3.19 3.72 9.10
C ALA A 80 -3.66 3.31 10.49
N HIS A 81 -2.75 2.83 11.36
CA HIS A 81 -3.09 2.44 12.73
C HIS A 81 -3.26 3.67 13.64
N TYR A 82 -2.35 4.64 13.56
CA TYR A 82 -2.30 5.79 14.47
C TYR A 82 -3.07 7.02 13.99
N SER A 83 -3.62 7.04 12.77
CA SER A 83 -4.38 8.21 12.27
C SER A 83 -5.68 8.49 13.04
N ASN A 84 -6.23 7.50 13.75
CA ASN A 84 -7.52 7.60 14.43
C ASN A 84 -7.44 7.33 15.94
N VAL A 85 -6.23 7.29 16.53
CA VAL A 85 -6.09 7.08 17.97
C VAL A 85 -6.43 8.35 18.75
N GLY A 86 -6.92 8.19 19.98
CA GLY A 86 -7.25 9.32 20.85
C GLY A 86 -5.99 10.03 21.37
N PRO A 87 -6.12 11.26 21.90
CA PRO A 87 -4.98 12.07 22.37
C PRO A 87 -4.24 11.50 23.59
N LYS A 88 -4.72 10.39 24.17
CA LYS A 88 -4.11 9.69 25.29
C LYS A 88 -3.23 8.52 24.84
N GLU A 89 -3.31 8.13 23.57
CA GLU A 89 -2.49 7.06 23.03
C GLU A 89 -1.09 7.58 22.75
N GLU A 90 -0.07 6.86 23.23
CA GLU A 90 1.31 7.17 22.91
C GLU A 90 1.64 6.61 21.53
N ILE A 91 2.21 7.46 20.66
CA ILE A 91 2.60 7.07 19.31
C ILE A 91 4.09 6.68 19.35
N PRO A 92 4.45 5.39 19.14
CA PRO A 92 5.82 4.89 19.31
C PRO A 92 6.69 5.21 18.07
N ILE A 93 6.96 6.49 17.83
CA ILE A 93 7.76 6.95 16.68
C ILE A 93 9.17 6.37 16.72
N HIS A 94 9.75 6.17 17.91
CA HIS A 94 11.11 5.64 18.04
C HIS A 94 11.23 4.23 17.44
N GLU A 95 10.23 3.37 17.59
CA GLU A 95 10.23 2.00 17.06
C GLU A 95 10.26 2.00 15.53
N LEU A 96 9.55 2.94 14.89
CA LEU A 96 9.59 3.12 13.43
C LEU A 96 10.98 3.60 12.98
N MET A 97 11.56 4.57 13.70
CA MET A 97 12.87 5.14 13.36
C MET A 97 14.02 4.13 13.53
N GLU A 98 14.02 3.32 14.58
CA GLU A 98 15.05 2.29 14.82
C GLU A 98 15.06 1.22 13.73
N ARG A 99 13.90 0.96 13.12
CA ARG A 99 13.78 0.01 12.01
C ARG A 99 14.21 0.59 10.67
N MET A 100 14.62 1.86 10.60
CA MET A 100 15.00 2.54 9.36
C MET A 100 16.52 2.53 9.18
N PRO A 101 17.07 1.72 8.25
CA PRO A 101 18.51 1.69 8.02
C PRO A 101 18.96 3.03 7.43
N PRO A 102 20.00 3.68 7.99
CA PRO A 102 20.48 4.98 7.50
C PRO A 102 20.91 4.93 6.03
N GLU A 103 21.34 3.77 5.53
CA GLU A 103 21.82 3.56 4.16
C GLU A 103 20.72 3.73 3.10
N VAL A 104 19.44 3.65 3.48
CA VAL A 104 18.30 3.71 2.54
C VAL A 104 17.43 4.95 2.72
N VAL A 105 17.74 5.83 3.67
CA VAL A 105 16.85 6.97 4.05
C VAL A 105 16.64 7.95 2.90
N LEU A 106 17.69 8.27 2.13
CA LEU A 106 17.58 9.22 1.02
C LEU A 106 16.74 8.65 -0.13
N GLU A 107 16.91 7.36 -0.44
CA GLU A 107 16.10 6.67 -1.45
C GLU A 107 14.64 6.58 -0.99
N LEU A 108 14.41 6.23 0.28
CA LEU A 108 13.08 6.19 0.87
C LEU A 108 12.38 7.55 0.86
N LEU A 109 13.11 8.64 1.13
CA LEU A 109 12.56 10.01 1.08
C LEU A 109 12.05 10.35 -0.32
N VAL A 110 12.84 10.07 -1.36
CA VAL A 110 12.44 10.34 -2.76
C VAL A 110 11.24 9.48 -3.16
N ALA A 111 11.25 8.20 -2.77
CA ALA A 111 10.13 7.30 -3.03
C ALA A 111 8.86 7.77 -2.31
N ALA A 112 8.95 8.20 -1.05
CA ALA A 112 7.80 8.67 -0.27
C ALA A 112 7.18 9.95 -0.85
N ASP A 113 8.01 10.89 -1.32
CA ASP A 113 7.53 12.09 -2.02
C ASP A 113 6.73 11.74 -3.27
N TYR A 114 7.25 10.82 -4.09
CA TYR A 114 6.55 10.32 -5.28
C TYR A 114 5.21 9.66 -4.94
N GLN A 115 5.13 8.93 -3.82
CA GLN A 115 3.91 8.24 -3.38
C GLN A 115 2.87 9.14 -2.70
N GLU A 116 3.15 10.45 -2.58
CA GLU A 116 2.30 11.45 -1.92
C GLU A 116 2.01 11.12 -0.44
N MET A 117 3.07 10.84 0.35
CA MET A 117 2.95 10.24 1.70
C MET A 117 3.53 11.03 2.87
#